data_AF-A0A1Q4WHI9-F1
#
_entry.id   AF-A0A1Q4WHI9-F1
#
_cell.length_a   1.000
_cell.length_b   1.000
_cell.length_c   1.000
_cell.angle_alpha   90.00
_cell.angle_beta   90.00
_cell.angle_gamma   90.00
#
_symmetry.space_group_name_H-M   'P 1'
#
loop_
_entity.id
_entity.type
_entity.pdbx_description
1 polymer ?
#
loop_
_entity_poly.entity_id
_entity_poly.type
_entity_poly.pdbx_seq_one_letter_code
_entity_poly.pdbx_strand_id
1 'polypeptide(L)' 'MGTCWTRRPAHVTHRFASTALSSGLPLLDVSGWLGRKSINETADTYGHLTPDSTGRAITVMDVAITQHRADLVLTTAA' A
#
# COMPACT_ATOMS: atom_id res chain seq x y z
N MET A 1 -11.94 -41.09 10.46
CA MET A 1 -10.90 -40.82 9.43
C MET A 1 -11.56 -40.13 8.23
N GLY A 2 -11.02 -38.98 7.78
CA GLY A 2 -11.32 -38.33 6.49
C GLY A 2 -12.63 -37.52 6.48
N THR A 3 -12.62 -36.19 6.49
CA THR A 3 -12.24 -35.35 5.33
C THR A 3 -11.54 -34.04 5.77
N CYS A 4 -10.20 -34.04 5.78
CA CYS A 4 -9.36 -32.88 6.12
C CYS A 4 -9.14 -31.90 4.93
N TRP A 5 -9.83 -32.07 3.81
CA TRP A 5 -9.53 -31.36 2.55
C TRP A 5 -10.31 -30.06 2.33
N THR A 6 -11.17 -29.64 3.26
CA THR A 6 -11.97 -28.41 3.14
C THR A 6 -11.32 -27.18 3.79
N ARG A 7 -10.01 -27.19 4.05
CA ARG A 7 -9.28 -25.98 4.43
C ARG A 7 -9.02 -25.14 3.17
N ARG A 8 -10.03 -24.36 2.76
CA ARG A 8 -10.01 -23.51 1.55
C ARG A 8 -8.68 -22.74 1.43
N PRO A 9 -7.95 -22.84 0.30
CA PRO A 9 -6.68 -22.12 0.10
C PRO A 9 -6.82 -20.60 0.25
N ALA A 10 -8.03 -20.05 0.02
CA ALA A 10 -8.31 -18.63 0.19
C ALA A 10 -8.00 -18.07 1.60
N HIS A 11 -8.10 -18.87 2.67
CA HIS A 11 -7.94 -18.34 4.03
C HIS A 11 -6.48 -17.97 4.35
N VAL A 12 -5.49 -18.72 3.85
CA VAL A 12 -4.07 -18.39 4.04
C VAL A 12 -3.69 -17.17 3.23
N THR A 13 -4.17 -17.09 1.99
CA THR A 13 -3.96 -15.96 1.09
C THR A 13 -4.56 -14.69 1.67
N HIS A 14 -5.76 -14.79 2.25
CA HIS A 14 -6.42 -13.66 2.89
C HIS A 14 -5.72 -13.21 4.17
N ARG A 15 -5.26 -14.16 5.00
CA ARG A 15 -4.49 -13.84 6.20
C ARG A 15 -3.16 -13.18 5.85
N PHE A 16 -2.44 -13.71 4.85
CA PHE A 16 -1.20 -13.12 4.36
C PHE A 16 -1.41 -11.69 3.85
N ALA A 17 -2.40 -11.48 2.97
CA ALA A 17 -2.70 -10.16 2.41
C ALA A 17 -3.09 -9.15 3.49
N SER A 18 -3.97 -9.53 4.42
CA SER A 18 -4.37 -8.67 5.52
C SER A 18 -3.18 -8.30 6.42
N THR A 19 -2.34 -9.27 6.79
CA THR A 19 -1.15 -9.00 7.63
C THR A 19 -0.12 -8.12 6.90
N ALA A 20 0.14 -8.36 5.62
CA ALA A 20 1.07 -7.57 4.82
C ALA A 20 0.62 -6.11 4.70
N LEU A 21 -0.66 -5.87 4.40
CA LEU A 21 -1.19 -4.52 4.23
C LEU A 21 -1.32 -3.77 5.57
N SER A 22 -1.71 -4.46 6.65
CA SER A 22 -1.69 -3.87 7.99
C SER A 22 -0.28 -3.51 8.46
N SER A 23 0.77 -4.15 7.92
CA SER A 23 2.17 -3.76 8.18
C SER A 23 2.66 -2.56 7.35
N GLY A 24 1.82 -2.05 6.44
CA GLY A 24 2.13 -0.89 5.61
C GLY A 24 2.86 -1.23 4.30
N LEU A 25 2.88 -2.50 3.89
CA LEU A 25 3.43 -2.88 2.59
C LEU A 25 2.55 -2.36 1.45
N PRO A 26 3.15 -1.96 0.30
CA PRO A 26 2.40 -1.41 -0.81
C PRO A 26 1.50 -2.46 -1.48
N LEU A 27 0.29 -2.03 -1.84
CA LEU A 27 -0.75 -2.89 -2.42
C LEU A 27 -0.32 -3.55 -3.73
N LEU A 28 0.49 -2.88 -4.53
CA LEU A 28 1.01 -3.39 -5.81
C LEU A 28 1.90 -4.62 -5.61
N ASP A 29 2.84 -4.56 -4.67
CA ASP A 29 3.77 -5.67 -4.40
C ASP A 29 3.03 -6.87 -3.84
N VAL A 30 2.10 -6.63 -2.91
CA VAL A 30 1.23 -7.68 -2.37
C VAL A 30 0.39 -8.31 -3.49
N SER A 31 -0.16 -7.51 -4.40
CA SER A 31 -0.93 -8.03 -5.55
C SER A 31 -0.07 -8.91 -6.47
N GLY A 32 1.20 -8.52 -6.71
CA GLY A 32 2.17 -9.32 -7.45
C GLY A 32 2.50 -10.66 -6.77
N TRP A 33 2.70 -10.67 -5.45
CA TRP A 33 2.93 -11.90 -4.68
C TRP A 33 1.73 -12.84 -4.69
N LEU A 34 0.52 -12.30 -4.79
CA LEU A 34 -0.71 -13.06 -4.93
C LEU A 34 -0.93 -13.61 -6.34
N GLY A 35 -0.10 -13.21 -7.32
CA GLY A 35 -0.23 -13.63 -8.72
C GLY A 35 -1.51 -13.11 -9.38
N ARG A 36 -2.10 -12.02 -8.86
CA ARG A 36 -3.29 -11.40 -9.45
C ARG A 36 -2.90 -10.71 -10.75
N LYS A 37 -3.69 -10.88 -11.80
CA LYS A 37 -3.48 -10.19 -13.09
C LYS A 37 -3.83 -8.70 -13.03
N SER A 38 -4.66 -8.31 -12.07
CA SER A 38 -5.11 -6.94 -11.89
C SER A 38 -5.05 -6.55 -10.42
N ILE A 39 -4.49 -5.36 -10.17
CA ILE A 39 -4.46 -4.74 -8.85
C ILE A 39 -5.87 -4.41 -8.34
N ASN A 40 -6.83 -4.15 -9.24
CA ASN A 40 -8.19 -3.75 -8.87
C ASN A 40 -8.88 -4.80 -7.99
N GLU A 41 -8.72 -6.10 -8.29
CA GLU A 41 -9.31 -7.16 -7.45
C GLU A 41 -8.76 -7.16 -6.01
N THR A 42 -7.49 -6.76 -5.84
CA THR A 42 -6.83 -6.68 -4.53
C THR A 42 -7.23 -5.38 -3.83
N ALA A 43 -7.38 -4.28 -4.57
CA ALA A 43 -7.86 -2.99 -4.07
C ALA A 43 -9.32 -3.06 -3.61
N ASP A 44 -10.20 -3.73 -4.35
CA ASP A 44 -11.60 -3.90 -3.99
C ASP A 44 -11.75 -4.70 -2.68
N THR A 45 -10.89 -5.71 -2.49
CA THR A 45 -10.95 -6.58 -1.31
C THR A 45 -10.23 -5.96 -0.10
N TYR A 46 -9.07 -5.33 -0.29
CA TYR A 46 -8.18 -4.93 0.81
C TYR A 46 -7.82 -3.43 0.82
N GLY A 47 -8.33 -2.61 -0.09
CA GLY A 47 -8.02 -1.18 -0.16
C GLY A 47 -8.36 -0.42 1.11
N HIS A 48 -9.30 -0.94 1.91
CA HIS A 48 -9.65 -0.41 3.23
C HIS A 48 -8.57 -0.65 4.31
N LEU A 49 -7.62 -1.56 4.08
CA LEU A 49 -6.52 -1.85 5.00
C LEU A 49 -5.28 -1.00 4.70
N THR A 50 -5.20 -0.42 3.51
CA THR A 50 -4.11 0.49 3.17
C THR A 50 -4.25 1.79 3.97
N PRO A 51 -3.18 2.26 4.64
CA PRO A 51 -3.19 3.56 5.30
C PRO A 51 -3.46 4.66 4.27
N ASP A 52 -4.02 5.79 4.70
CA ASP A 52 -4.37 6.93 3.83
C ASP A 52 -3.14 7.42 3.04
N SER A 53 -3.00 6.84 1.85
CA SER A 53 -1.89 7.12 0.94
C SER A 53 -2.01 8.52 0.37
N THR A 54 -3.24 9.03 0.26
CA THR A 54 -3.54 10.35 -0.28
C THR A 54 -3.10 11.42 0.72
N GLY A 55 -3.51 11.33 1.98
CA GLY A 55 -3.06 12.25 3.03
C GLY A 55 -1.55 12.26 3.17
N ARG A 56 -0.90 11.08 3.15
CA ARG A 56 0.56 10.98 3.18
C ARG A 56 1.22 11.62 1.96
N ALA A 57 0.67 11.43 0.76
CA ALA A 57 1.19 12.03 -0.46
C ALA A 57 1.10 13.57 -0.41
N ILE A 58 -0.02 14.11 0.10
CA ILE A 58 -0.19 15.55 0.30
C ILE A 58 0.88 16.08 1.26
N THR A 59 1.08 15.43 2.42
CA THR A 59 2.10 15.86 3.39
C THR A 59 3.52 15.83 2.79
N VAL A 60 3.88 14.76 2.07
CA VAL A 60 5.20 14.66 1.42
C VAL A 60 5.39 15.76 0.37
N MET A 61 4.35 16.04 -0.42
CA MET A 61 4.39 17.09 -1.43
C MET A 61 4.50 18.49 -0.82
N ASP A 62 3.77 18.76 0.27
CA ASP A 62 3.82 20.04 0.99
C ASP A 62 5.22 20.32 1.56
N VAL A 63 5.86 19.30 2.14
CA VAL A 63 7.26 19.37 2.60
C VAL A 63 8.20 19.66 1.43
N ALA A 64 8.07 18.94 0.31
CA ALA A 64 8.92 19.13 -0.86
C ALA A 64 8.78 20.53 -1.47
N ILE A 65 7.55 21.05 -1.57
CA ILE A 65 7.28 22.42 -2.03
C ILE A 65 7.90 23.44 -1.07
N THR A 66 7.76 23.22 0.23
CA THR A 66 8.32 24.11 1.26
C THR A 66 9.84 24.16 1.19
N GLN A 67 10.50 23.01 1.04
CA GLN A 67 11.95 22.91 0.83
C GLN A 67 12.37 23.65 -0.45
N HIS A 68 11.71 23.38 -1.57
CA HIS A 68 12.02 24.04 -2.84
C HIS A 68 11.89 25.56 -2.76
N ARG A 69 10.88 26.08 -2.06
CA ARG A 69 10.72 27.52 -1.82
C ARG A 69 11.86 28.09 -0.98
N ALA A 70 12.31 27.37 0.05
CA ALA A 70 13.43 27.81 0.88
C ALA A 70 14.73 27.87 0.06
N ASP A 71 14.99 26.87 -0.78
CA ASP A 71 16.16 26.83 -1.66
C ASP A 71 16.17 28.02 -2.64
N LEU A 72 15.01 28.37 -3.20
CA LEU A 72 14.85 29.53 -4.07
C LEU A 72 15.15 30.85 -3.34
N VAL A 73 14.71 31.00 -2.10
CA VAL A 73 15.02 32.19 -1.29
C VAL A 73 16.52 32.30 -1.06
N LEU A 74 17.20 31.21 -0.67
CA LEU A 74 18.65 31.21 -0.45
C LEU A 74 19.44 31.55 -1.73
N THR A 75 19.07 31.01 -2.90
CA THR A 75 19.79 31.30 -4.14
C THR A 75 19.56 32.70 -4.67
N THR A 76 18.45 33.36 -4.33
CA THR A 76 18.18 34.76 -4.74
C THR A 76 18.76 35.79 -3.79
N ALA A 77 19.14 35.38 -2.58
CA ALA A 77 19.73 36.25 -1.55
C ALA A 77 21.27 36.27 -1.58
N ALA A 78 21.90 35.45 -2.42
CA ALA A 78 23.35 35.41 -2.66
C ALA A 78 23.73 36.20 -3.92
#